data_AF-A0A7L5A3Y0-F1
#
_entry.id   AF-A0A7L5A3Y0-F1
#
_cell.length_a   1.000
_cell.length_b   1.000
_cell.length_c   1.000
_cell.angle_alpha   90.00
_cell.angle_beta   90.00
_cell.angle_gamma   90.00
#
_symmetry.space_group_name_H-M   'P 1'
#
loop_
_entity.id
_entity.type
_entity.pdbx_description
1 polymer ?
#
loop_
_entity_poly.entity_id
_entity_poly.type
_entity_poly.pdbx_seq_one_letter_code
_entity_poly.pdbx_strand_id
1 'polypeptide(L)'
;MAQVFDRSSNALARASLVIAGLIVIALGVGLDQLQRSPWVTRQGQRPDQPVPFSHKHHVEGLGLQCQYCHTSVEKSSYAGIPPTKTCINCHAQIWTNAALLEPVRHSWATGESIHWIRVHDLPDYVYFNHEIHVNKGIGCASCHGRVDQMPLMYQQNTLQMEWCLNCHRNPAVNLRPTSEIYNMAWSGPSTDKPVWCAETGKGGYGASTPTAQGLSCTTKDPSGENPKVAMLQQLSATPRGMSQPQSGTELQPHPVTADGQTASDLPPANAILVPASYQKFTSQEDLGKYLTQKYHIRTPNELSSCEVCHR
;
A
#
# COMPACT_ATOMS: atom_id res chain seq x y z
N MET A 1 -37.76 50.91 51.07
CA MET A 1 -37.38 50.60 49.68
C MET A 1 -38.26 49.46 49.19
N ALA A 2 -38.94 49.61 48.06
CA ALA A 2 -39.78 48.54 47.50
C ALA A 2 -38.88 47.43 46.91
N GLN A 3 -39.27 46.17 47.11
CA GLN A 3 -38.55 45.02 46.57
C GLN A 3 -38.70 45.02 45.03
N VAL A 4 -37.58 45.19 44.33
CA VAL A 4 -37.56 45.34 42.86
C VAL A 4 -37.64 43.98 42.14
N PHE A 5 -37.15 42.89 42.75
CA PHE A 5 -37.18 41.54 42.18
C PHE A 5 -37.84 40.53 43.13
N ASP A 6 -38.74 39.70 42.60
CA ASP A 6 -39.41 38.64 43.35
C ASP A 6 -38.44 37.53 43.78
N ARG A 7 -38.79 36.73 44.80
CA ARG A 7 -37.95 35.63 45.30
C ARG A 7 -37.64 34.59 44.21
N SER A 8 -38.54 34.42 43.24
CA SER A 8 -38.35 33.53 42.08
C SER A 8 -37.24 33.98 41.12
N SER A 9 -36.86 35.27 41.12
CA SER A 9 -35.85 35.81 40.21
C SER A 9 -34.46 35.18 40.42
N ASN A 10 -34.11 34.78 41.64
CA ASN A 10 -32.86 34.06 41.92
C ASN A 10 -32.83 32.66 41.28
N ALA A 11 -33.96 31.95 41.30
CA ALA A 11 -34.07 30.63 40.67
C ALA A 11 -34.01 30.75 39.14
N LEU A 12 -34.72 31.73 38.58
CA LEU A 12 -34.69 32.02 37.13
C LEU A 12 -33.31 32.45 36.65
N ALA A 13 -32.60 33.30 37.40
CA ALA A 13 -31.24 33.72 37.04
C ALA A 13 -30.23 32.55 37.07
N ARG A 14 -30.33 31.65 38.05
CA ARG A 14 -29.49 30.44 38.09
C ARG A 14 -29.82 29.49 36.96
N ALA A 15 -31.10 29.26 36.70
CA ALA A 15 -31.55 28.40 35.61
C ALA A 15 -31.13 28.95 34.25
N SER A 16 -31.24 30.26 34.02
CA SER A 16 -30.86 30.89 32.75
C SER A 16 -29.36 30.77 32.48
N LEU A 17 -28.50 30.93 33.50
CA LEU A 17 -27.06 30.73 33.36
C LEU A 17 -26.71 29.28 33.01
N VAL A 18 -27.35 28.30 33.65
CA VAL A 18 -27.14 26.88 33.33
C VAL A 18 -27.62 26.56 31.92
N ILE A 19 -28.82 26.99 31.55
CA ILE A 19 -29.38 26.78 30.21
C ILE A 19 -28.52 27.43 29.15
N ALA A 20 -28.07 28.67 29.36
CA ALA A 20 -27.16 29.35 28.44
C ALA A 20 -25.84 28.58 28.27
N GLY A 21 -25.25 28.09 29.37
CA GLY A 21 -24.06 27.25 29.33
C GLY A 21 -24.28 25.96 28.51
N LEU A 22 -25.40 25.27 28.74
CA LEU A 22 -25.77 24.07 28.00
C LEU A 22 -26.00 24.35 26.51
N ILE A 23 -26.65 25.46 26.15
CA ILE A 23 -26.86 25.87 24.75
C ILE A 23 -25.51 26.13 24.07
N VAL A 24 -24.59 26.84 24.72
CA VAL A 24 -23.25 27.11 24.16
C VAL A 24 -22.48 25.81 23.93
N ILE A 25 -22.51 24.88 24.88
CA ILE A 25 -21.89 23.56 24.72
C ILE A 25 -22.53 22.79 23.57
N ALA A 26 -23.87 22.74 23.51
CA ALA A 26 -24.59 22.04 22.46
C ALA A 26 -24.30 22.63 21.07
N LEU A 27 -24.22 23.95 20.94
CA LEU A 27 -23.82 24.63 19.71
C LEU A 27 -22.37 24.31 19.34
N GLY A 28 -21.45 24.36 20.30
CA GLY A 28 -20.04 24.03 20.07
C GLY A 28 -19.86 22.59 19.57
N VAL A 29 -20.48 21.62 20.24
CA VAL A 29 -20.48 20.21 19.82
C VAL A 29 -21.18 20.04 18.46
N GLY A 30 -22.30 20.71 18.23
CA GLY A 30 -23.04 20.65 16.97
C GLY A 30 -22.21 21.15 15.78
N LEU A 31 -21.49 22.26 15.96
CA LEU A 31 -20.61 22.81 14.92
C LEU A 31 -19.39 21.93 14.66
N ASP A 32 -18.75 21.39 15.71
CA ASP A 32 -17.63 20.45 15.56
C ASP A 32 -18.06 19.18 14.80
N GLN A 33 -19.20 18.61 15.17
CA GLN A 33 -19.76 17.43 14.48
C GLN A 33 -20.15 17.73 13.03
N LEU A 34 -20.69 18.92 12.74
CA LEU A 34 -20.97 19.34 11.37
C LEU A 34 -19.69 19.46 10.56
N GLN A 35 -18.63 20.07 11.11
CA GLN A 35 -17.34 20.23 10.45
C GLN A 35 -16.64 18.89 10.16
N ARG A 36 -16.83 17.89 11.04
CA ARG A 36 -16.32 16.53 10.89
C ARG A 36 -17.21 15.64 10.01
N SER A 37 -18.36 16.13 9.57
CA SER A 37 -19.36 15.30 8.89
C SER A 37 -18.92 14.89 7.48
N PRO A 38 -19.45 13.75 6.97
CA PRO A 38 -19.31 13.34 5.57
C PRO A 38 -19.76 14.39 4.55
N TRP A 39 -20.67 15.30 4.95
CA TRP A 39 -21.16 16.36 4.09
C TRP A 39 -20.08 17.41 3.80
N VAL A 40 -19.35 17.85 4.83
CA VAL A 40 -18.24 18.82 4.68
C VAL A 40 -17.03 18.17 3.99
N THR A 41 -16.70 16.94 4.36
CA THR A 41 -15.55 16.20 3.80
C THR A 41 -15.81 15.60 2.42
N ARG A 42 -17.04 15.71 1.90
CA ARG A 42 -17.50 15.11 0.64
C ARG A 42 -17.30 13.58 0.56
N GLN A 43 -17.24 12.90 1.70
CA GLN A 43 -17.14 11.44 1.72
C GLN A 43 -18.33 10.81 1.01
N GLY A 44 -18.06 9.79 0.19
CA GLY A 44 -19.09 9.09 -0.58
C GLY A 44 -19.65 9.87 -1.78
N GLN A 45 -19.28 11.13 -1.97
CA GLN A 45 -19.69 11.89 -3.15
C GLN A 45 -18.92 11.41 -4.39
N ARG A 46 -19.65 11.27 -5.49
CA ARG A 46 -19.13 10.83 -6.79
C ARG A 46 -19.22 12.02 -7.74
N PRO A 47 -18.12 12.73 -8.02
CA PRO A 47 -18.15 13.82 -8.98
C PRO A 47 -18.39 13.28 -10.40
N ASP A 48 -19.12 14.04 -11.20
CA ASP A 48 -19.35 13.72 -12.61
C ASP A 48 -18.06 13.90 -13.39
N GLN A 49 -17.42 12.78 -13.72
CA GLN A 49 -16.17 12.78 -14.48
C GLN A 49 -16.45 13.01 -15.97
N PRO A 50 -15.53 13.62 -16.74
CA PRO A 50 -15.66 13.73 -18.19
C PRO A 50 -15.89 12.38 -18.87
N VAL A 51 -15.25 11.34 -18.34
CA VAL A 51 -15.46 9.94 -18.72
C VAL A 51 -15.86 9.18 -17.46
N PRO A 52 -17.00 8.47 -17.43
CA PRO A 52 -17.44 7.71 -16.27
C PRO A 52 -16.61 6.41 -16.13
N PHE A 53 -15.34 6.56 -15.75
CA PHE A 53 -14.41 5.44 -15.63
C PHE A 53 -14.78 4.52 -14.46
N SER A 54 -14.91 3.23 -14.77
CA SER A 54 -15.24 2.20 -13.78
C SER A 54 -14.02 1.43 -13.32
N HIS A 55 -13.54 1.72 -12.11
CA HIS A 55 -12.50 0.92 -11.47
C HIS A 55 -12.98 -0.52 -11.23
N LYS A 56 -14.26 -0.71 -10.89
CA LYS A 56 -14.85 -2.04 -10.75
C LYS A 56 -14.67 -2.91 -11.99
N HIS A 57 -14.95 -2.36 -13.17
CA HIS A 57 -14.78 -3.12 -14.41
C HIS A 57 -13.31 -3.46 -14.66
N HIS A 58 -12.41 -2.49 -14.52
CA HIS A 58 -11.00 -2.67 -14.89
C HIS A 58 -10.20 -3.50 -13.87
N VAL A 59 -10.49 -3.37 -12.58
CA VAL A 59 -9.74 -4.04 -11.51
C VAL A 59 -10.39 -5.38 -11.17
N GLU A 60 -11.64 -5.40 -10.69
CA GLU A 60 -12.32 -6.64 -10.30
C GLU A 60 -12.75 -7.46 -11.54
N GLY A 61 -13.26 -6.80 -12.59
CA GLY A 61 -13.76 -7.49 -13.79
C GLY A 61 -12.66 -8.03 -14.72
N LEU A 62 -11.57 -7.28 -14.92
CA LEU A 62 -10.48 -7.64 -15.84
C LEU A 62 -9.18 -8.07 -15.15
N GLY A 63 -9.06 -7.86 -13.83
CA GLY A 63 -7.85 -8.22 -13.08
C GLY A 63 -6.67 -7.28 -13.29
N LEU A 64 -6.89 -6.05 -13.78
CA LEU A 64 -5.78 -5.09 -13.96
C LEU A 64 -5.22 -4.64 -12.63
N GLN A 65 -3.89 -4.68 -12.52
CA GLN A 65 -3.17 -4.21 -11.35
C GLN A 65 -3.14 -2.68 -11.30
N CYS A 66 -3.16 -2.12 -10.09
CA CYS A 66 -3.22 -0.67 -9.88
C CYS A 66 -2.06 0.07 -10.57
N GLN A 67 -0.86 -0.50 -10.59
CA GLN A 67 0.32 0.17 -11.15
C GLN A 67 0.33 0.20 -12.67
N TYR A 68 -0.55 -0.56 -13.34
CA TYR A 68 -0.68 -0.48 -14.79
C TYR A 68 -1.06 0.94 -15.24
N CYS A 69 -1.96 1.57 -14.49
CA CYS A 69 -2.37 2.96 -14.73
C CYS A 69 -1.63 3.95 -13.82
N HIS A 70 -1.45 3.61 -12.54
CA HIS A 70 -0.83 4.48 -11.53
C HIS A 70 0.66 4.15 -11.35
N THR A 71 1.43 4.35 -12.41
CA THR A 71 2.80 3.83 -12.55
C THR A 71 3.82 4.45 -11.59
N SER A 72 3.57 5.65 -11.06
CA SER A 72 4.51 6.37 -10.20
C SER A 72 4.26 6.16 -8.70
N VAL A 73 3.24 5.40 -8.33
CA VAL A 73 2.79 5.21 -6.94
C VAL A 73 3.88 4.66 -6.00
N GLU A 74 4.81 3.87 -6.53
CA GLU A 74 5.93 3.26 -5.78
C GLU A 74 7.19 4.12 -5.70
N LYS A 75 7.27 5.21 -6.48
CA LYS A 75 8.54 5.92 -6.77
C LYS A 75 8.47 7.44 -6.65
N SER A 76 7.28 7.97 -6.42
CA SER A 76 7.04 9.41 -6.39
C SER A 76 6.07 9.77 -5.28
N SER A 77 6.07 11.04 -4.88
CA SER A 77 5.08 11.58 -3.98
C SER A 77 3.66 11.57 -4.58
N TYR A 78 3.55 11.60 -5.91
CA TYR A 78 2.31 11.61 -6.65
C TYR A 78 2.11 10.30 -7.42
N ALA A 79 0.98 9.62 -7.22
CA ALA A 79 0.65 8.35 -7.88
C ALA A 79 0.34 8.47 -9.38
N GLY A 80 0.09 9.69 -9.87
CA GLY A 80 -0.25 9.92 -11.27
C GLY A 80 -1.71 9.63 -11.59
N ILE A 81 -2.28 10.39 -12.51
CA ILE A 81 -3.47 9.97 -13.27
C ILE A 81 -2.94 9.50 -14.64
N PRO A 82 -3.39 8.33 -15.15
CA PRO A 82 -2.86 7.81 -16.41
C PRO A 82 -3.09 8.80 -17.56
N PRO A 83 -2.11 8.98 -18.45
CA PRO A 83 -2.33 9.75 -19.67
C PRO A 83 -3.30 9.01 -20.61
N THR A 84 -3.91 9.74 -21.54
CA THR A 84 -4.85 9.20 -22.55
C THR A 84 -4.28 8.01 -23.31
N LYS A 85 -2.96 7.99 -23.55
CA LYS A 85 -2.25 6.88 -24.18
C LYS A 85 -2.52 5.52 -23.50
N THR A 86 -2.59 5.49 -22.16
CA THR A 86 -2.86 4.26 -21.40
C THR A 86 -4.23 3.68 -21.76
N CYS A 87 -5.24 4.54 -21.95
CA CYS A 87 -6.58 4.14 -22.37
C CYS A 87 -6.55 3.59 -23.80
N ILE A 88 -5.83 4.27 -24.70
CA ILE A 88 -5.78 3.95 -26.13
C ILE A 88 -5.03 2.64 -26.42
N ASN A 89 -4.13 2.19 -25.53
CA ASN A 89 -3.49 0.88 -25.64
C ASN A 89 -4.48 -0.27 -25.89
N CYS A 90 -5.70 -0.16 -25.35
CA CYS A 90 -6.78 -1.11 -25.59
C CYS A 90 -7.92 -0.49 -26.39
N HIS A 91 -8.37 0.74 -26.03
CA HIS A 91 -9.54 1.37 -26.63
C HIS A 91 -9.36 1.86 -28.08
N ALA A 92 -8.17 1.69 -28.66
CA ALA A 92 -7.99 1.75 -30.11
C ALA A 92 -8.67 0.59 -30.86
N GLN A 93 -8.93 -0.53 -30.18
CA GLN A 93 -9.44 -1.76 -30.80
C GLN A 93 -10.75 -2.25 -30.16
N ILE A 94 -10.98 -1.93 -28.89
CA ILE A 94 -12.19 -2.35 -28.15
C ILE A 94 -13.11 -1.17 -27.88
N TRP A 95 -14.42 -1.39 -28.00
CA TRP A 95 -15.45 -0.39 -27.70
C TRP A 95 -15.23 0.95 -28.43
N THR A 96 -14.63 0.90 -29.63
CA THR A 96 -14.16 2.07 -30.37
C THR A 96 -15.26 3.08 -30.68
N ASN A 97 -16.51 2.63 -30.82
CA ASN A 97 -17.68 3.46 -31.11
C ASN A 97 -18.57 3.76 -29.89
N ALA A 98 -18.14 3.41 -28.67
CA ALA A 98 -18.91 3.71 -27.48
C ALA A 98 -18.98 5.23 -27.26
N ALA A 99 -20.19 5.77 -27.08
CA ALA A 99 -20.41 7.21 -26.86
C ALA A 99 -19.66 7.72 -25.62
N LEU A 100 -19.61 6.92 -24.56
CA LEU A 100 -18.93 7.25 -23.30
C LEU A 100 -17.41 7.45 -23.45
N LEU A 101 -16.80 6.89 -24.50
CA LEU A 101 -15.36 7.01 -24.76
C LEU A 101 -15.01 8.15 -25.71
N GLU A 102 -16.00 8.96 -26.12
CA GLU A 102 -15.74 10.11 -27.00
C GLU A 102 -14.70 11.07 -26.43
N PRO A 103 -14.71 11.44 -25.14
CA PRO A 103 -13.68 12.34 -24.60
C PRO A 103 -12.26 11.72 -24.65
N VAL A 104 -12.14 10.39 -24.56
CA VAL A 104 -10.85 9.69 -24.70
C VAL A 104 -10.35 9.75 -26.14
N ARG A 105 -11.23 9.49 -27.11
CA ARG A 105 -10.89 9.59 -28.54
C ARG A 105 -10.55 11.01 -28.94
N HIS A 106 -11.33 11.98 -28.48
CA HIS A 106 -11.08 13.39 -28.72
C HIS A 106 -9.71 13.79 -28.17
N SER A 107 -9.43 13.48 -26.90
CA SER A 107 -8.14 13.73 -26.26
C SER A 107 -6.96 13.11 -27.02
N TRP A 108 -7.13 11.91 -27.56
CA TRP A 108 -6.11 11.26 -28.38
C TRP A 108 -5.89 11.95 -29.74
N ALA A 109 -6.98 12.36 -30.40
CA ALA A 109 -6.92 12.99 -31.72
C ALA A 109 -6.37 14.41 -31.70
N THR A 110 -6.69 15.19 -30.66
CA THR A 110 -6.27 16.59 -30.53
C THR A 110 -4.97 16.77 -29.74
N GLY A 111 -4.62 15.79 -28.90
CA GLY A 111 -3.52 15.90 -27.93
C GLY A 111 -3.89 16.69 -26.67
N GLU A 112 -5.10 17.22 -26.57
CA GLU A 112 -5.61 17.89 -25.36
C GLU A 112 -5.88 16.85 -24.26
N SER A 113 -5.42 17.10 -23.04
CA SER A 113 -5.56 16.13 -21.94
C SER A 113 -6.98 16.13 -21.36
N ILE A 114 -7.44 14.96 -20.92
CA ILE A 114 -8.73 14.84 -20.21
C ILE A 114 -8.64 15.58 -18.88
N HIS A 115 -9.54 16.53 -18.66
CA HIS A 115 -9.64 17.32 -17.42
C HIS A 115 -10.37 16.55 -16.32
N TRP A 116 -9.68 15.59 -15.70
CA TRP A 116 -10.22 14.80 -14.59
C TRP A 116 -10.53 15.67 -13.36
N ILE A 117 -11.64 15.38 -12.70
CA ILE A 117 -11.97 15.97 -11.40
C ILE A 117 -11.31 15.12 -10.32
N ARG A 118 -10.40 15.73 -9.56
CA ARG A 118 -9.72 15.03 -8.47
C ARG A 118 -10.71 14.71 -7.34
N VAL A 119 -10.76 13.45 -6.93
CA VAL A 119 -11.62 12.98 -5.84
C VAL A 119 -10.96 13.15 -4.47
N HIS A 120 -9.68 12.80 -4.37
CA HIS A 120 -8.89 12.97 -3.16
C HIS A 120 -8.02 14.21 -3.33
N ASP A 121 -8.48 15.34 -2.80
CA ASP A 121 -7.81 16.63 -2.93
C ASP A 121 -7.44 17.16 -1.55
N LEU A 122 -6.16 16.99 -1.20
CA LEU A 122 -5.61 17.56 0.03
C LEU A 122 -5.24 19.02 -0.21
N PRO A 123 -5.31 19.90 0.81
CA PRO A 123 -4.88 21.28 0.68
C PRO A 123 -3.41 21.39 0.25
N ASP A 124 -3.08 22.41 -0.55
CA ASP A 124 -1.73 22.60 -1.13
C ASP A 124 -0.62 22.79 -0.08
N TYR A 125 -0.96 23.16 1.15
CA TYR A 125 -0.01 23.25 2.26
C TYR A 125 0.33 21.90 2.90
N VAL A 126 -0.25 20.80 2.43
CA VAL A 126 0.03 19.44 2.90
C VAL A 126 0.90 18.72 1.88
N TYR A 127 2.13 18.41 2.25
CA TYR A 127 2.99 17.53 1.46
C TYR A 127 2.69 16.06 1.78
N PHE A 128 2.02 15.37 0.85
CA PHE A 128 1.80 13.92 0.91
C PHE A 128 2.73 13.20 -0.06
N ASN A 129 3.28 12.05 0.34
CA ASN A 129 4.17 11.25 -0.50
C ASN A 129 3.72 9.78 -0.59
N HIS A 130 3.31 9.31 -1.78
CA HIS A 130 2.85 7.93 -1.97
C HIS A 130 3.96 6.88 -1.78
N GLU A 131 5.15 7.13 -2.34
CA GLU A 131 6.30 6.20 -2.29
C GLU A 131 6.58 5.70 -0.88
N ILE A 132 6.66 6.60 0.10
CA ILE A 132 6.98 6.20 1.47
C ILE A 132 5.88 5.33 2.09
N HIS A 133 4.60 5.60 1.83
CA HIS A 133 3.52 4.82 2.42
C HIS A 133 3.47 3.41 1.81
N VAL A 134 3.56 3.33 0.49
CA VAL A 134 3.53 2.07 -0.27
C VAL A 134 4.74 1.22 0.10
N ASN A 135 5.95 1.78 0.04
CA ASN A 135 7.18 1.04 0.34
C ASN A 135 7.33 0.67 1.81
N LYS A 136 6.50 1.25 2.69
CA LYS A 136 6.41 0.88 4.10
C LYS A 136 5.19 0.00 4.42
N GLY A 137 4.54 -0.57 3.40
CA GLY A 137 3.51 -1.59 3.59
C GLY A 137 2.12 -1.04 3.93
N ILE A 138 1.80 0.18 3.53
CA ILE A 138 0.42 0.70 3.55
C ILE A 138 -0.25 0.34 2.23
N GLY A 139 -1.30 -0.48 2.30
CA GLY A 139 -2.05 -0.90 1.12
C GLY A 139 -3.04 0.16 0.63
N CYS A 140 -3.36 0.13 -0.66
CA CYS A 140 -4.24 1.11 -1.31
C CYS A 140 -5.63 1.16 -0.64
N ALA A 141 -6.16 0.00 -0.25
CA ALA A 141 -7.47 -0.13 0.39
C ALA A 141 -7.57 0.56 1.76
N SER A 142 -6.46 0.69 2.49
CA SER A 142 -6.45 1.36 3.79
C SER A 142 -6.78 2.86 3.66
N CYS A 143 -6.36 3.50 2.56
CA CYS A 143 -6.56 4.93 2.33
C CYS A 143 -7.70 5.26 1.37
N HIS A 144 -7.84 4.49 0.27
CA HIS A 144 -8.82 4.76 -0.78
C HIS A 144 -10.07 3.90 -0.69
N GLY A 145 -10.11 2.93 0.23
CA GLY A 145 -11.22 1.99 0.33
C GLY A 145 -11.17 0.89 -0.73
N ARG A 146 -12.27 0.16 -0.90
CA ARG A 146 -12.41 -0.93 -1.88
C ARG A 146 -12.62 -0.41 -3.30
N VAL A 147 -11.60 0.26 -3.86
CA VAL A 147 -11.63 0.85 -5.22
C VAL A 147 -11.94 -0.18 -6.30
N ASP A 148 -11.52 -1.43 -6.10
CA ASP A 148 -11.88 -2.56 -6.94
C ASP A 148 -13.38 -2.83 -7.00
N GLN A 149 -14.15 -2.36 -6.02
CA GLN A 149 -15.61 -2.48 -5.98
C GLN A 149 -16.32 -1.17 -6.35
N MET A 150 -15.59 -0.12 -6.76
CA MET A 150 -16.14 1.20 -7.08
C MET A 150 -16.38 1.36 -8.59
N PRO A 151 -17.63 1.36 -9.07
CA PRO A 151 -17.92 1.68 -10.47
C PRO A 151 -17.68 3.16 -10.79
N LEU A 152 -17.73 4.03 -9.79
CA LEU A 152 -17.37 5.44 -9.88
C LEU A 152 -16.59 5.78 -8.63
N MET A 153 -15.51 6.53 -8.82
CA MET A 153 -14.61 6.88 -7.72
C MET A 153 -15.28 7.84 -6.74
N TYR A 154 -15.09 7.59 -5.45
CA TYR A 154 -15.47 8.50 -4.37
C TYR A 154 -14.44 8.42 -3.24
N GLN A 155 -14.41 9.45 -2.40
CA GLN A 155 -13.56 9.46 -1.23
C GLN A 155 -14.22 8.65 -0.11
N GLN A 156 -13.62 7.52 0.28
CA GLN A 156 -14.14 6.69 1.38
C GLN A 156 -13.77 7.26 2.76
N ASN A 157 -12.51 7.66 2.94
CA ASN A 157 -11.99 8.15 4.21
C ASN A 157 -12.00 9.69 4.26
N THR A 158 -12.03 10.30 5.45
CA THR A 158 -12.14 11.77 5.57
C THR A 158 -10.91 12.50 5.05
N LEU A 159 -9.75 11.86 5.12
CA LEU A 159 -8.42 12.45 4.89
C LEU A 159 -8.16 13.73 5.70
N GLN A 160 -8.90 13.92 6.79
CA GLN A 160 -8.62 14.99 7.75
C GLN A 160 -7.34 14.68 8.52
N MET A 161 -6.68 15.72 9.03
CA MET A 161 -5.43 15.59 9.78
C MET A 161 -5.53 14.57 10.92
N GLU A 162 -6.63 14.54 11.66
CA GLU A 162 -6.83 13.57 12.75
C GLU A 162 -6.79 12.12 12.25
N TRP A 163 -7.40 11.84 11.10
CA TRP A 163 -7.38 10.50 10.51
C TRP A 163 -5.95 10.08 10.13
N CYS A 164 -5.18 11.00 9.54
CA CYS A 164 -3.77 10.78 9.24
C CYS A 164 -2.95 10.55 10.52
N LEU A 165 -3.13 11.40 11.54
CA LEU A 165 -2.39 11.31 12.79
C LEU A 165 -2.71 10.04 13.58
N ASN A 166 -3.96 9.58 13.55
CA ASN A 166 -4.34 8.33 14.21
C ASN A 166 -3.60 7.14 13.59
N CYS A 167 -3.46 7.11 12.27
CA CYS A 167 -2.63 6.12 11.58
C CYS A 167 -1.13 6.28 11.92
N HIS A 168 -0.59 7.50 11.91
CA HIS A 168 0.82 7.74 12.23
C HIS A 168 1.17 7.43 13.68
N ARG A 169 0.22 7.59 14.63
CA ARG A 169 0.41 7.25 16.04
C ARG A 169 0.38 5.74 16.29
N ASN A 170 -0.44 5.02 15.54
CA ASN A 170 -0.53 3.56 15.61
C ASN A 170 -0.56 2.94 14.20
N PRO A 171 0.59 2.84 13.51
CA PRO A 171 0.62 2.32 12.15
C PRO A 171 0.36 0.80 12.10
N ALA A 172 0.60 0.07 13.19
CA ALA A 172 0.52 -1.39 13.26
C ALA A 172 -0.82 -1.94 12.75
N VAL A 173 -1.93 -1.28 13.07
CA VAL A 173 -3.27 -1.74 12.65
C VAL A 173 -3.50 -1.69 11.13
N ASN A 174 -2.66 -0.95 10.39
CA ASN A 174 -2.82 -0.73 8.95
C ASN A 174 -1.71 -1.36 8.09
N LEU A 175 -0.58 -1.71 8.70
CA LEU A 175 0.57 -2.27 8.00
C LEU A 175 0.29 -3.69 7.51
N ARG A 176 0.73 -3.99 6.29
CA ARG A 176 0.61 -5.33 5.70
C ARG A 176 1.91 -5.75 5.02
N PRO A 177 2.06 -7.03 4.69
CA PRO A 177 3.17 -7.48 3.87
C PRO A 177 3.21 -6.74 2.53
N THR A 178 4.41 -6.53 1.99
CA THR A 178 4.58 -5.85 0.70
C THR A 178 3.87 -6.56 -0.46
N SER A 179 3.80 -7.89 -0.41
CA SER A 179 3.05 -8.70 -1.37
C SER A 179 1.53 -8.42 -1.38
N GLU A 180 1.00 -7.79 -0.32
CA GLU A 180 -0.44 -7.59 -0.11
C GLU A 180 -0.85 -6.10 -0.22
N ILE A 181 0.08 -5.21 -0.58
CA ILE A 181 -0.16 -3.76 -0.75
C ILE A 181 -1.29 -3.51 -1.73
N TYR A 182 -1.26 -4.20 -2.87
CA TYR A 182 -2.21 -4.05 -3.98
C TYR A 182 -3.40 -5.01 -3.88
N ASN A 183 -3.39 -5.89 -2.90
CA ASN A 183 -4.54 -6.74 -2.60
C ASN A 183 -5.63 -5.89 -1.93
N MET A 184 -6.62 -5.51 -2.71
CA MET A 184 -7.75 -4.72 -2.24
C MET A 184 -8.63 -5.48 -1.25
N ALA A 185 -8.64 -6.82 -1.30
CA ALA A 185 -9.42 -7.69 -0.42
C ALA A 185 -8.66 -8.15 0.83
N TRP A 186 -7.48 -7.58 1.11
CA TRP A 186 -6.72 -7.89 2.32
C TRP A 186 -7.54 -7.62 3.59
N SER A 187 -7.68 -8.63 4.44
CA SER A 187 -8.43 -8.57 5.71
C SER A 187 -7.55 -8.73 6.95
N GLY A 188 -6.23 -8.81 6.77
CA GLY A 188 -5.29 -9.08 7.86
C GLY A 188 -5.23 -10.57 8.24
N PRO A 189 -4.25 -10.95 9.07
CA PRO A 189 -4.21 -12.28 9.66
C PRO A 189 -5.39 -12.51 10.61
N SER A 190 -5.89 -13.75 10.64
CA SER A 190 -6.87 -14.23 11.61
C SER A 190 -6.47 -15.62 12.12
N THR A 191 -7.20 -16.17 13.10
CA THR A 191 -7.02 -17.56 13.55
C THR A 191 -7.14 -18.56 12.39
N ASP A 192 -8.10 -18.32 11.47
CA ASP A 192 -8.36 -19.18 10.32
C ASP A 192 -7.44 -18.90 9.13
N LYS A 193 -6.92 -17.66 9.03
CA LYS A 193 -6.03 -17.20 7.96
C LYS A 193 -4.77 -16.54 8.55
N PRO A 194 -3.88 -17.32 9.18
CA PRO A 194 -2.64 -16.79 9.71
C PRO A 194 -1.69 -16.32 8.59
N VAL A 195 -0.76 -15.46 8.96
CA VAL A 195 0.31 -14.95 8.10
C VAL A 195 1.64 -15.39 8.69
N TRP A 196 2.52 -15.93 7.87
CA TRP A 196 3.86 -16.34 8.26
C TRP A 196 4.86 -15.40 7.62
N CYS A 197 5.70 -14.76 8.42
CA CYS A 197 6.76 -13.88 7.93
C CYS A 197 8.14 -14.36 8.37
N ALA A 198 9.14 -14.17 7.52
CA ALA A 198 10.53 -14.42 7.84
C ALA A 198 11.45 -13.42 7.13
N GLU A 199 12.64 -13.23 7.68
CA GLU A 199 13.69 -12.43 7.07
C GLU A 199 14.46 -13.24 6.03
N THR A 200 14.63 -12.69 4.84
CA THR A 200 15.30 -13.38 3.72
C THR A 200 16.80 -13.08 3.64
N GLY A 201 17.33 -12.29 4.57
CA GLY A 201 18.74 -11.85 4.57
C GLY A 201 19.12 -10.90 3.43
N LYS A 202 18.19 -10.57 2.51
CA LYS A 202 18.41 -9.64 1.40
C LYS A 202 17.99 -8.21 1.80
N GLY A 203 18.90 -7.46 2.42
CA GLY A 203 18.71 -6.01 2.65
C GLY A 203 19.08 -5.18 1.42
N GLY A 204 18.33 -4.11 1.14
CA GLY A 204 18.71 -3.10 0.16
C GLY A 204 19.97 -2.32 0.59
N TYR A 205 20.82 -1.96 -0.39
CA TYR A 205 22.14 -1.30 -0.29
C TYR A 205 22.82 -1.30 1.09
N GLY A 206 23.72 -2.28 1.28
CA GLY A 206 24.60 -2.35 2.44
C GLY A 206 24.12 -3.26 3.58
N ALA A 207 23.71 -4.50 3.26
CA ALA A 207 23.69 -5.73 4.09
C ALA A 207 23.22 -5.73 5.57
N SER A 208 22.83 -4.61 6.19
CA SER A 208 22.45 -4.52 7.61
C SER A 208 21.15 -3.78 7.87
N THR A 209 20.46 -3.28 6.84
CA THR A 209 19.20 -2.56 7.00
C THR A 209 18.08 -3.32 6.27
N PRO A 210 17.24 -4.08 7.00
CA PRO A 210 16.05 -4.70 6.43
C PRO A 210 15.15 -3.64 5.81
N THR A 211 15.07 -3.63 4.48
CA THR A 211 14.04 -2.89 3.74
C THR A 211 12.82 -3.78 3.57
N ALA A 212 11.71 -3.24 3.08
CA ALA A 212 10.48 -4.00 2.86
C ALA A 212 10.66 -5.17 1.84
N GLN A 213 11.79 -5.16 1.11
CA GLN A 213 12.25 -6.19 0.18
C GLN A 213 13.03 -7.34 0.87
N GLY A 214 13.47 -7.17 2.12
CA GLY A 214 14.17 -8.19 2.91
C GLY A 214 13.28 -9.08 3.77
N LEU A 215 11.95 -8.95 3.62
CA LEU A 215 10.94 -9.71 4.33
C LEU A 215 10.15 -10.55 3.34
N SER A 216 9.98 -11.83 3.65
CA SER A 216 9.06 -12.71 2.94
C SER A 216 7.92 -13.05 3.88
N CYS A 217 6.70 -12.70 3.48
CA CYS A 217 5.50 -13.13 4.17
C CYS A 217 4.59 -13.93 3.23
N THR A 218 3.92 -14.94 3.76
CA THR A 218 2.98 -15.80 3.04
C THR A 218 1.75 -16.06 3.90
N THR A 219 0.61 -16.27 3.26
CA THR A 219 -0.66 -16.68 3.87
C THR A 219 -0.86 -18.19 3.85
N LYS A 220 0.12 -18.94 3.32
CA LYS A 220 0.16 -20.41 3.34
C LYS A 220 1.21 -20.89 4.32
N ASP A 221 0.93 -21.98 5.02
CA ASP A 221 1.85 -22.55 6.01
C ASP A 221 3.14 -23.05 5.32
N PRO A 222 4.30 -22.43 5.59
CA PRO A 222 5.54 -22.84 4.96
C PRO A 222 6.12 -24.14 5.56
N SER A 223 5.61 -24.61 6.71
CA SER A 223 6.11 -25.82 7.37
C SER A 223 5.80 -27.11 6.59
N GLY A 224 4.81 -27.09 5.70
CA GLY A 224 4.50 -28.19 4.77
C GLY A 224 5.44 -28.26 3.55
N GLU A 225 6.20 -27.20 3.29
CA GLU A 225 7.12 -27.09 2.14
C GLU A 225 8.60 -27.23 2.52
N ASN A 226 8.94 -27.39 3.80
CA ASN A 226 10.30 -27.74 4.24
C ASN A 226 10.53 -29.26 4.09
N PRO A 227 11.36 -29.71 3.13
CA PRO A 227 11.68 -31.13 3.00
C PRO A 227 12.75 -31.51 4.03
N LYS A 228 12.63 -32.72 4.57
CA LYS A 228 13.58 -33.41 5.45
C LYS A 228 14.97 -33.63 4.81
N VAL A 229 15.70 -32.59 4.44
CA VAL A 229 17.05 -32.72 3.83
C VAL A 229 17.97 -31.64 4.36
N ALA A 230 18.53 -31.90 5.55
CA ALA A 230 19.89 -31.52 5.93
C ALA A 230 20.24 -32.16 7.28
N MET A 231 20.10 -33.48 7.41
CA MET A 231 20.96 -34.21 8.33
C MET A 231 22.13 -34.73 7.51
N LEU A 232 23.28 -34.11 7.74
CA LEU A 232 24.61 -34.59 7.40
C LEU A 232 24.68 -36.12 7.55
N GLN A 233 25.00 -36.80 6.46
CA GLN A 233 25.78 -38.03 6.54
C GLN A 233 27.16 -37.71 5.98
N GLN A 234 28.02 -37.23 6.88
CA GLN A 234 29.47 -37.23 6.70
C GLN A 234 29.91 -38.67 6.45
N LEU A 235 30.46 -38.96 5.28
CA LEU A 235 31.46 -40.02 5.14
C LEU A 235 32.62 -39.53 4.29
N SER A 236 33.69 -39.25 5.02
CA SER A 236 35.08 -39.06 4.65
C SER A 236 35.67 -40.20 3.81
N ALA A 237 36.41 -39.86 2.74
CA ALA A 237 37.75 -40.39 2.41
C ALA A 237 38.30 -39.80 1.09
N THR A 238 39.52 -39.28 1.14
CA THR A 238 40.45 -38.92 0.02
C THR A 238 41.46 -40.08 -0.21
N PRO A 239 42.46 -40.06 -1.13
CA PRO A 239 42.64 -39.41 -2.46
C PRO A 239 43.37 -40.31 -3.53
N ARG A 240 43.71 -39.72 -4.71
CA ARG A 240 44.74 -40.05 -5.77
C ARG A 240 44.14 -40.45 -7.15
N GLY A 241 44.62 -40.04 -8.33
CA GLY A 241 45.70 -39.15 -8.78
C GLY A 241 45.92 -39.23 -10.32
N MET A 242 46.48 -38.16 -10.91
CA MET A 242 47.35 -38.04 -12.13
C MET A 242 46.85 -38.16 -13.60
N SER A 243 47.25 -37.13 -14.37
CA SER A 243 47.81 -37.07 -15.76
C SER A 243 46.96 -36.55 -16.96
N GLN A 244 47.63 -35.70 -17.76
CA GLN A 244 47.31 -35.01 -19.04
C GLN A 244 48.25 -35.58 -20.16
N PRO A 245 48.36 -35.08 -21.42
CA PRO A 245 47.46 -34.42 -22.41
C PRO A 245 47.69 -34.90 -23.91
N GLN A 246 46.98 -34.38 -24.94
CA GLN A 246 47.36 -34.18 -26.38
C GLN A 246 46.10 -33.80 -27.24
N SER A 247 45.98 -32.69 -27.99
CA SER A 247 46.55 -32.18 -29.29
C SER A 247 45.93 -32.75 -30.60
N GLY A 248 45.32 -31.92 -31.47
CA GLY A 248 45.02 -32.25 -32.89
C GLY A 248 43.77 -31.60 -33.53
N THR A 249 43.86 -31.26 -34.82
CA THR A 249 43.06 -30.35 -35.67
C THR A 249 41.87 -30.95 -36.46
N GLU A 250 40.81 -30.15 -36.62
CA GLU A 250 39.86 -29.95 -37.77
C GLU A 250 39.00 -31.09 -38.38
N LEU A 251 37.66 -30.97 -38.29
CA LEU A 251 36.59 -31.10 -39.35
C LEU A 251 35.21 -31.47 -38.74
N GLN A 252 34.18 -30.65 -39.01
CA GLN A 252 32.78 -30.78 -38.50
C GLN A 252 31.91 -31.74 -39.34
N PRO A 253 30.85 -32.38 -38.76
CA PRO A 253 29.50 -31.76 -38.67
C PRO A 253 28.70 -32.06 -37.36
N HIS A 254 27.90 -31.10 -36.88
CA HIS A 254 26.85 -31.29 -35.85
C HIS A 254 25.51 -31.67 -36.51
N PRO A 255 24.57 -32.42 -35.87
CA PRO A 255 24.17 -32.37 -34.44
C PRO A 255 24.24 -33.77 -33.76
N VAL A 256 24.21 -33.94 -32.42
CA VAL A 256 23.09 -33.78 -31.48
C VAL A 256 23.65 -33.94 -30.04
N THR A 257 23.12 -33.13 -29.11
CA THR A 257 23.04 -33.28 -27.63
C THR A 257 24.27 -33.24 -26.70
N ALA A 258 24.08 -32.39 -25.68
CA ALA A 258 24.53 -32.47 -24.28
C ALA A 258 25.98 -32.12 -23.92
N ASP A 259 26.08 -30.94 -23.28
CA ASP A 259 26.92 -30.56 -22.14
C ASP A 259 28.45 -30.54 -22.28
N GLY A 260 28.97 -29.32 -22.47
CA GLY A 260 30.35 -28.96 -22.12
C GLY A 260 30.70 -27.49 -22.43
N GLN A 261 30.84 -26.66 -21.39
CA GLN A 261 31.93 -25.68 -21.12
C GLN A 261 31.55 -24.84 -19.89
N THR A 262 32.11 -25.15 -18.71
CA THR A 262 33.33 -24.58 -18.09
C THR A 262 33.21 -23.12 -17.67
N ALA A 263 33.22 -22.88 -16.36
CA ALA A 263 34.03 -21.86 -15.69
C ALA A 263 33.92 -22.08 -14.18
N SER A 264 34.94 -22.68 -13.60
CA SER A 264 35.34 -22.38 -12.22
C SER A 264 35.52 -20.86 -12.10
N ASP A 265 35.08 -20.28 -10.98
CA ASP A 265 35.21 -18.86 -10.57
C ASP A 265 33.95 -17.97 -10.63
N LEU A 266 32.76 -18.51 -10.32
CA LEU A 266 31.64 -17.69 -9.86
C LEU A 266 31.07 -18.27 -8.56
N PRO A 267 30.84 -17.46 -7.51
CA PRO A 267 30.11 -17.90 -6.32
C PRO A 267 28.70 -18.32 -6.75
N PRO A 268 28.02 -19.24 -6.04
CA PRO A 268 26.65 -19.60 -6.37
C PRO A 268 25.74 -18.39 -6.13
N ALA A 269 25.54 -17.58 -7.18
CA ALA A 269 24.43 -16.67 -7.27
C ALA A 269 23.16 -17.52 -7.29
N ASN A 270 22.32 -17.35 -6.27
CA ASN A 270 21.07 -18.08 -6.01
C ASN A 270 21.15 -19.31 -5.10
N ALA A 271 21.99 -19.26 -4.06
CA ALA A 271 21.51 -19.82 -2.79
C ALA A 271 20.31 -18.98 -2.32
N ILE A 272 19.10 -19.45 -2.61
CA ILE A 272 17.90 -18.97 -1.90
C ILE A 272 18.15 -19.33 -0.44
N LEU A 273 18.52 -18.34 0.37
CA LEU A 273 18.52 -18.48 1.83
C LEU A 273 17.06 -18.75 2.22
N VAL A 274 16.73 -20.02 2.36
CA VAL A 274 15.47 -20.43 2.98
C VAL A 274 15.51 -19.89 4.41
N PRO A 275 14.55 -19.05 4.82
CA PRO A 275 14.58 -18.47 6.15
C PRO A 275 14.60 -19.58 7.21
N ALA A 276 15.49 -19.45 8.19
CA ALA A 276 15.70 -20.47 9.22
C ALA A 276 14.45 -20.75 10.07
N SER A 277 13.49 -19.81 10.14
CA SER A 277 12.20 -19.99 10.79
C SER A 277 11.22 -18.90 10.37
N TYR A 278 9.95 -19.26 10.11
CA TYR A 278 8.86 -18.31 9.93
C TYR A 278 8.15 -18.02 11.25
N GLN A 279 7.85 -16.75 11.51
CA GLN A 279 7.00 -16.32 12.62
C GLN A 279 5.54 -16.27 12.14
N LYS A 280 4.65 -16.95 12.87
CA LYS A 280 3.21 -17.00 12.60
C LYS A 280 2.47 -15.88 13.33
N PHE A 281 1.57 -15.21 12.63
CA PHE A 281 0.70 -14.15 13.14
C PHE A 281 -0.76 -14.48 12.86
N THR A 282 -1.62 -14.29 13.86
CA THR A 282 -3.08 -14.49 13.77
C THR A 282 -3.85 -13.21 14.09
N SER A 283 -3.15 -12.10 14.33
CA SER A 283 -3.70 -10.79 14.69
C SER A 283 -3.00 -9.69 13.89
N GLN A 284 -3.80 -8.77 13.34
CA GLN A 284 -3.31 -7.63 12.56
C GLN A 284 -2.40 -6.73 13.40
N GLU A 285 -2.70 -6.58 14.69
CA GLU A 285 -1.89 -5.78 15.61
C GLU A 285 -0.49 -6.38 15.81
N ASP A 286 -0.40 -7.70 15.99
CA ASP A 286 0.89 -8.38 16.24
C ASP A 286 1.77 -8.40 14.99
N LEU A 287 1.16 -8.69 13.83
CA LEU A 287 1.83 -8.57 12.54
C LEU A 287 2.29 -7.12 12.31
N GLY A 288 1.43 -6.15 12.58
CA GLY A 288 1.74 -4.74 12.44
C GLY A 288 2.91 -4.28 13.30
N LYS A 289 2.98 -4.70 14.57
CA LYS A 289 4.11 -4.39 15.46
C LYS A 289 5.40 -4.99 14.95
N TYR A 290 5.37 -6.23 14.48
CA TYR A 290 6.50 -6.87 13.82
C TYR A 290 6.95 -6.07 12.59
N LEU A 291 6.03 -5.74 11.69
CA LEU A 291 6.32 -4.97 10.47
C LEU A 291 6.81 -3.56 10.77
N THR A 292 6.31 -2.89 11.81
CA THR A 292 6.77 -1.56 12.24
C THR A 292 8.28 -1.56 12.50
N GLN A 293 8.76 -2.58 13.23
CA GLN A 293 10.18 -2.74 13.53
C GLN A 293 10.97 -3.06 12.26
N LYS A 294 10.49 -4.02 11.46
CA LYS A 294 11.22 -4.47 10.26
C LYS A 294 11.26 -3.40 9.16
N TYR A 295 10.21 -2.63 8.97
CA TYR A 295 10.19 -1.52 8.04
C TYR A 295 10.86 -0.26 8.57
N HIS A 296 11.39 -0.26 9.81
CA HIS A 296 12.06 0.91 10.40
C HIS A 296 11.14 2.14 10.37
N ILE A 297 9.88 1.95 10.75
CA ILE A 297 8.92 3.04 10.84
C ILE A 297 9.33 3.92 12.01
N ARG A 298 9.53 5.21 11.73
CA ARG A 298 9.84 6.20 12.76
C ARG A 298 8.72 6.25 13.78
N THR A 299 9.08 6.56 15.02
CA THR A 299 8.12 6.70 16.10
C THR A 299 7.17 7.86 15.83
N PRO A 300 5.97 7.87 16.44
CA PRO A 300 5.03 8.99 16.29
C PRO A 300 5.67 10.35 16.62
N ASN A 301 6.50 10.41 17.66
CA ASN A 301 7.19 11.64 18.09
C ASN A 301 8.19 12.14 17.04
N GLU A 302 8.91 11.24 16.37
CA GLU A 302 9.82 11.60 15.29
C GLU A 302 9.05 12.04 14.04
N LEU A 303 7.96 11.35 13.71
CA LEU A 303 7.10 11.69 12.56
C LEU A 303 6.39 13.03 12.74
N SER A 304 6.04 13.40 13.98
CA SER A 304 5.39 14.67 14.30
C SER A 304 6.37 15.80 14.66
N SER A 305 7.68 15.56 14.56
CA SER A 305 8.68 16.59 14.86
C SER A 305 8.68 17.69 13.80
N CYS A 306 8.97 18.93 14.22
CA CYS A 306 9.03 20.08 13.31
C CYS A 306 10.04 19.86 12.15
N GLU A 307 11.12 19.10 12.39
CA GLU A 307 12.14 18.77 11.38
C GLU A 307 11.63 17.87 10.25
N VAL A 308 10.56 17.09 10.48
CA VAL A 308 9.92 16.25 9.46
C VAL A 308 8.83 17.03 8.71
N CYS A 309 8.11 17.93 9.40
CA CYS A 309 7.04 18.74 8.82
C CYS A 309 7.53 19.95 8.00
N HIS A 310 8.75 20.44 8.22
CA HIS A 310 9.29 21.65 7.58
C HIS A 310 10.50 21.39 6.65
N ARG A 311 10.60 20.21 6.05
CA ARG A 311 11.60 19.98 4.98
C ARG A 311 11.24 20.67 3.69
#